data_AF-A0A8D8BYY6-F1
#
_entry.id   AF-A0A8D8BYY6-F1
#
_cell.length_a   1.000
_cell.length_b   1.000
_cell.length_c   1.000
_cell.angle_alpha   90.00
_cell.angle_beta   90.00
_cell.angle_gamma   90.00
#
_symmetry.space_group_name_H-M   'P 1'
#
loop_
_entity.id
_entity.type
_entity.pdbx_description
1 polymer ?
#
loop_
_entity_poly.entity_id
_entity_poly.type
_entity_poly.pdbx_seq_one_letter_code
_entity_poly.pdbx_strand_id
1 'polypeptide(L)'
;SVLLFLASFVTRFYRLTHPNGVVFDEIHYGRFASLYLRNTFYFDQHPPLGKLMVAGAASAVGYNGKFEFPKIGSEYDASVPIFAFRFFPALCGSLLAPVVYSILRQMKLSQQICIIG
;
A
#
# COMPACT_ATOMS: atom_id res chain seq x y z
N SER A 1 10.94 20.36 -1.00
CA SER A 1 10.05 19.27 -1.44
C SER A 1 10.83 17.99 -1.76
N VAL A 2 11.86 18.02 -2.63
CA VAL A 2 12.59 16.81 -3.05
C VAL A 2 13.24 16.05 -1.89
N LEU A 3 13.92 16.74 -0.97
CA LEU A 3 14.53 16.08 0.20
C LEU A 3 13.49 15.41 1.10
N LEU A 4 12.33 16.06 1.30
CA LEU A 4 11.21 15.48 2.06
C LEU A 4 10.65 14.24 1.36
N PHE A 5 10.52 14.28 0.03
CA PHE A 5 10.11 13.13 -0.75
C PHE A 5 11.11 11.97 -0.63
N LEU A 6 12.42 12.24 -0.73
CA LEU A 6 13.43 11.20 -0.58
C LEU A 6 13.40 10.59 0.83
N ALA A 7 13.28 11.42 1.86
CA ALA A 7 13.15 10.95 3.24
C ALA A 7 11.87 10.13 3.45
N SER A 8 10.72 10.58 2.94
CA SER A 8 9.45 9.84 3.05
C SER A 8 9.47 8.55 2.21
N PHE A 9 10.11 8.56 1.05
CA PHE A 9 10.28 7.38 0.21
C PHE A 9 11.16 6.33 0.93
N VAL A 10 12.35 6.71 1.40
CA VAL A 10 13.25 5.78 2.11
C VAL A 10 12.57 5.22 3.35
N THR A 11 11.92 6.05 4.17
CA THR A 11 11.28 5.58 5.41
C THR A 11 10.09 4.65 5.15
N ARG A 12 9.29 4.88 4.10
CA ARG A 12 8.13 4.04 3.77
C ARG A 12 8.49 2.75 3.03
N PHE A 13 9.58 2.75 2.27
CA PHE A 13 10.07 1.55 1.58
C PHE A 13 11.07 0.74 2.41
N TYR A 14 11.57 1.29 3.53
CA TYR A 14 12.48 0.58 4.41
C TYR A 14 11.84 -0.69 4.97
N ARG A 15 12.40 -1.85 4.62
CA ARG A 15 11.97 -3.19 5.05
C ARG A 15 10.50 -3.49 4.79
N LEU A 16 9.98 -3.09 3.62
CA LEU A 16 8.57 -3.24 3.28
C LEU A 16 8.05 -4.70 3.34
N THR A 17 8.89 -5.68 3.05
CA THR A 17 8.54 -7.11 3.12
C THR A 17 8.41 -7.63 4.55
N HIS A 18 8.97 -6.93 5.54
CA HIS A 18 8.89 -7.31 6.95
C HIS A 18 7.72 -6.57 7.63
N PRO A 19 6.85 -7.26 8.40
CA PRO A 19 6.88 -8.68 8.77
C PRO A 19 6.41 -9.61 7.64
N ASN A 20 6.92 -10.85 7.63
CA ASN A 20 6.57 -11.91 6.66
C ASN A 20 5.26 -12.64 7.02
N GLY A 21 4.39 -11.99 7.78
CA GLY A 21 3.08 -12.52 8.14
C GLY A 21 1.99 -11.54 7.74
N VAL A 22 0.78 -12.06 7.58
CA VAL A 22 -0.40 -11.27 7.24
C VAL A 22 -0.72 -10.34 8.41
N VAL A 23 -0.70 -9.02 8.18
CA VAL A 23 -1.04 -8.03 9.23
C VAL A 23 -2.51 -7.60 9.17
N PHE A 24 -2.90 -6.73 10.11
CA PHE A 24 -4.22 -6.14 10.15
C PHE A 24 -4.58 -5.48 8.81
N ASP A 25 -5.83 -5.64 8.39
CA ASP A 25 -6.38 -5.29 7.07
C ASP A 25 -5.78 -5.99 5.83
N GLU A 26 -4.56 -6.52 5.86
CA GLU A 26 -4.02 -7.31 4.74
C GLU A 26 -4.83 -8.56 4.46
N ILE A 27 -5.53 -9.12 5.45
CA ILE A 27 -6.46 -10.24 5.24
C ILE A 27 -7.59 -9.83 4.31
N HIS A 28 -8.22 -8.69 4.58
CA HIS A 28 -9.38 -8.22 3.84
C HIS A 28 -8.95 -7.81 2.43
N TYR A 29 -7.98 -6.89 2.34
CA TYR A 29 -7.49 -6.39 1.06
C TYR A 29 -6.84 -7.48 0.20
N GLY A 30 -6.08 -8.38 0.82
CA GLY A 30 -5.48 -9.53 0.15
C GLY A 30 -6.53 -10.50 -0.39
N ARG A 31 -7.55 -10.84 0.41
CA ARG A 31 -8.67 -11.68 -0.02
C ARG A 31 -9.44 -11.04 -1.17
N PHE A 32 -9.76 -9.75 -1.09
CA PHE A 32 -10.49 -9.05 -2.16
C PHE A 32 -9.66 -8.92 -3.44
N ALA A 33 -8.35 -8.68 -3.33
CA ALA A 33 -7.46 -8.70 -4.48
C ALA A 33 -7.42 -10.08 -5.14
N SER A 34 -7.33 -11.17 -4.36
CA SER A 34 -7.44 -12.54 -4.88
C SER A 34 -8.78 -12.78 -5.58
N LEU A 35 -9.90 -12.31 -5.02
CA LEU A 35 -11.23 -12.45 -5.63
C LEU A 35 -11.37 -11.68 -6.94
N TYR A 36 -10.75 -10.51 -7.05
CA TYR A 36 -10.67 -9.78 -8.31
C TYR A 36 -9.90 -10.54 -9.38
N LEU A 37 -8.74 -11.13 -9.03
CA LEU A 37 -7.94 -11.91 -9.98
C LEU A 37 -8.64 -13.21 -10.41
N ARG A 38 -9.48 -13.78 -9.54
CA ARG A 38 -10.31 -14.95 -9.84
C ARG A 38 -11.60 -14.60 -10.59
N ASN A 39 -11.87 -13.32 -10.86
CA ASN A 39 -13.14 -12.84 -11.43
C ASN A 39 -14.38 -13.32 -10.67
N THR A 40 -14.27 -13.47 -9.35
CA THR A 40 -15.37 -13.90 -8.48
C THR A 40 -16.04 -12.69 -7.84
N PHE A 41 -17.36 -12.59 -7.98
CA PHE A 41 -18.13 -11.52 -7.35
C PHE A 41 -18.05 -11.59 -5.82
N TYR A 42 -17.93 -10.43 -5.20
CA TYR A 42 -17.99 -10.27 -3.76
C TYR A 42 -18.67 -8.94 -3.41
N PHE A 43 -19.23 -8.85 -2.22
CA PHE A 43 -19.85 -7.65 -1.71
C PHE A 43 -18.94 -6.98 -0.68
N ASP A 44 -18.82 -5.66 -0.77
CA ASP A 44 -17.97 -4.86 0.09
C ASP A 44 -18.56 -3.45 0.27
N GLN A 45 -18.35 -2.89 1.45
CA GLN A 45 -18.82 -1.54 1.80
C GLN A 45 -17.97 -0.45 1.14
N HIS A 46 -16.69 -0.71 0.86
CA HIS A 46 -15.76 0.33 0.40
C HIS A 46 -15.66 0.39 -1.14
N PRO A 47 -15.40 1.57 -1.71
CA PRO A 47 -15.14 1.72 -3.13
C PRO A 47 -14.02 0.79 -3.66
N PRO A 48 -14.10 0.35 -4.93
CA PRO A 48 -13.26 -0.72 -5.45
C PRO A 48 -11.83 -0.30 -5.82
N LEU A 49 -11.59 1.01 -6.04
CA LEU A 49 -10.35 1.50 -6.66
C LEU A 49 -9.08 1.07 -5.93
N GLY A 50 -9.02 1.20 -4.60
CA GLY A 50 -7.82 0.84 -3.84
C GLY A 50 -7.49 -0.66 -3.96
N LYS A 51 -8.51 -1.50 -3.93
CA LYS A 51 -8.37 -2.96 -4.05
C LYS A 51 -7.98 -3.37 -5.47
N LEU A 52 -8.52 -2.70 -6.48
CA LEU A 52 -8.15 -2.89 -7.88
C LEU A 52 -6.70 -2.49 -8.15
N MET A 53 -6.20 -1.41 -7.56
CA MET A 53 -4.78 -1.03 -7.66
C MET A 53 -3.88 -2.11 -7.07
N VAL A 54 -4.19 -2.58 -5.86
CA VAL A 54 -3.43 -3.66 -5.20
C VAL A 54 -3.49 -4.96 -6.01
N ALA A 55 -4.68 -5.35 -6.50
CA ALA A 55 -4.84 -6.51 -7.37
C ALA A 55 -4.04 -6.37 -8.68
N GLY A 56 -4.02 -5.18 -9.27
CA GLY A 56 -3.25 -4.86 -10.47
C GLY A 56 -1.73 -4.98 -10.24
N ALA A 57 -1.20 -4.47 -9.12
CA ALA A 57 0.21 -4.68 -8.75
C ALA A 57 0.54 -6.16 -8.58
N ALA A 58 -0.31 -6.90 -7.87
CA ALA A 58 -0.08 -8.32 -7.65
C ALA A 58 -0.14 -9.10 -8.98
N SER A 59 -1.09 -8.77 -9.87
CA SER A 59 -1.22 -9.35 -11.21
C SER A 59 0.02 -9.09 -12.07
N ALA A 60 0.57 -7.87 -12.04
CA ALA A 60 1.75 -7.49 -12.81
C ALA A 60 3.01 -8.30 -12.43
N VAL A 61 3.06 -8.81 -11.20
CA VAL A 61 4.16 -9.67 -10.69
C VAL A 61 3.81 -11.17 -10.80
N GLY A 62 2.70 -11.52 -11.45
CA GLY A 62 2.32 -12.91 -11.74
C GLY A 62 1.55 -13.61 -10.62
N TYR A 63 1.00 -12.87 -9.65
CA TYR A 63 0.13 -13.47 -8.64
C TYR A 63 -1.20 -13.91 -9.26
N ASN A 64 -1.56 -15.17 -9.04
CA ASN A 64 -2.74 -15.82 -9.63
C ASN A 64 -3.97 -15.83 -8.69
N GLY A 65 -3.89 -15.17 -7.54
CA GLY A 65 -4.98 -15.13 -6.59
C GLY A 65 -5.21 -16.41 -5.80
N LYS A 66 -4.40 -17.48 -5.94
CA LYS A 66 -4.68 -18.79 -5.32
C LYS A 66 -4.48 -18.85 -3.81
N PHE A 67 -3.70 -17.93 -3.24
CA PHE A 67 -3.50 -17.89 -1.80
C PHE A 67 -4.75 -17.36 -1.09
N GLU A 68 -5.18 -18.09 -0.06
CA GLU A 68 -6.23 -17.67 0.85
C GLU A 68 -5.57 -17.01 2.06
N PHE A 69 -6.19 -15.94 2.57
CA PHE A 69 -5.68 -15.19 3.72
C PHE A 69 -6.46 -15.63 4.96
N PRO A 70 -5.97 -16.59 5.77
CA PRO A 70 -6.79 -17.26 6.77
C PRO A 70 -6.92 -16.48 8.08
N LYS A 71 -5.81 -15.95 8.60
CA LYS A 71 -5.76 -15.29 9.91
C LYS A 71 -4.60 -14.30 10.04
N ILE A 72 -4.72 -13.36 10.98
CA ILE A 72 -3.67 -12.38 11.27
C ILE A 72 -2.49 -13.16 11.87
N GLY A 73 -1.28 -12.87 11.40
CA GLY A 73 -0.06 -13.55 11.82
C GLY A 73 0.17 -14.90 11.16
N SER A 74 -0.65 -15.31 10.18
CA SER A 74 -0.29 -16.43 9.31
C SER A 74 0.90 -16.05 8.41
N GLU A 75 1.82 -16.98 8.22
CA GLU A 75 2.95 -16.78 7.31
C GLU A 75 2.47 -16.77 5.86
N TYR A 76 3.10 -15.94 5.03
CA TYR A 76 2.86 -15.93 3.59
C TYR A 76 3.46 -17.17 2.94
N ASP A 77 2.72 -17.76 2.00
CA ASP A 77 3.30 -18.75 1.10
C ASP A 77 4.34 -18.10 0.16
N ALA A 78 5.31 -18.88 -0.30
CA ALA A 78 6.37 -18.42 -1.19
C ALA A 78 5.83 -17.86 -2.52
N SER A 79 4.60 -18.23 -2.89
CA SER A 79 3.91 -17.76 -4.09
C SER A 79 3.34 -16.34 -3.99
N VAL A 80 3.29 -15.74 -2.79
CA VAL A 80 2.67 -14.43 -2.58
C VAL A 80 3.70 -13.31 -2.69
N PRO A 81 3.57 -12.37 -3.65
CA PRO A 81 4.48 -11.24 -3.77
C PRO A 81 4.15 -10.16 -2.72
N ILE A 82 4.64 -10.34 -1.49
CA ILE A 82 4.41 -9.41 -0.36
C ILE A 82 4.73 -7.95 -0.73
N PHE A 83 5.84 -7.75 -1.45
CA PHE A 83 6.26 -6.42 -1.89
C PHE A 83 5.20 -5.75 -2.78
N ALA A 84 4.61 -6.49 -3.74
CA ALA A 84 3.62 -5.94 -4.67
C ALA A 84 2.34 -5.51 -3.94
N PHE A 85 1.90 -6.30 -2.96
CA PHE A 85 0.74 -5.95 -2.13
C PHE A 85 0.96 -4.67 -1.31
N ARG A 86 2.17 -4.47 -0.79
CA ARG A 86 2.53 -3.31 0.04
C ARG A 86 3.02 -2.10 -0.75
N PHE A 87 3.36 -2.29 -2.03
CA PHE A 87 3.94 -1.26 -2.89
C PHE A 87 3.04 -0.03 -3.03
N PHE A 88 1.77 -0.21 -3.40
CA PHE A 88 0.84 0.91 -3.60
C PHE A 88 0.59 1.71 -2.30
N PRO A 89 0.30 1.07 -1.16
CA PRO A 89 0.22 1.78 0.12
C PRO A 89 1.50 2.55 0.46
N ALA A 90 2.68 1.96 0.27
CA ALA A 90 3.97 2.61 0.53
C ALA A 90 4.22 3.80 -0.40
N LEU A 91 3.89 3.67 -1.69
CA LEU A 91 4.01 4.72 -2.68
C LEU A 91 3.11 5.91 -2.34
N CYS A 92 1.82 5.68 -2.12
CA CYS A 92 0.88 6.72 -1.70
C CYS A 92 1.31 7.38 -0.38
N GLY A 93 1.79 6.58 0.59
CA GLY A 93 2.35 7.06 1.84
C GLY A 93 3.58 7.94 1.67
N SER A 94 4.46 7.63 0.71
CA SER A 94 5.65 8.43 0.42
C SER A 94 5.33 9.77 -0.25
N LEU A 95 4.28 9.82 -1.08
CA LEU A 95 3.82 11.01 -1.79
C LEU A 95 3.02 11.97 -0.89
N LEU A 96 2.44 11.48 0.21
CA LEU A 96 1.71 12.32 1.16
C LEU A 96 2.57 13.46 1.73
N ALA A 97 3.79 13.19 2.16
CA ALA A 97 4.67 14.19 2.75
C ALA A 97 4.97 15.40 1.83
N PRO A 98 5.46 15.22 0.58
CA PRO A 98 5.67 16.35 -0.31
C PRO A 98 4.36 17.04 -0.76
N VAL A 99 3.24 16.31 -0.83
CA VAL A 99 1.92 16.90 -1.13
C VAL A 99 1.48 17.82 0.00
N VAL A 100 1.54 17.37 1.25
CA VAL A 100 1.22 18.19 2.45
C VAL A 100 2.12 19.41 2.53
N TYR A 101 3.44 19.24 2.36
CA TYR A 101 4.37 20.36 2.28
C TYR A 101 3.95 21.39 1.20
N SER A 102 3.56 20.91 0.02
CA SER A 102 3.15 21.78 -1.09
C SER A 102 1.83 22.51 -0.81
N ILE A 103 0.90 21.88 -0.10
CA ILE A 103 -0.35 22.51 0.36
C ILE A 103 -0.02 23.61 1.38
N LEU A 104 0.82 23.33 2.39
CA LEU A 104 1.20 24.32 3.40
C LEU A 104 1.92 25.54 2.79
N ARG A 105 2.73 25.31 1.75
CA ARG A 105 3.37 26.39 0.98
C ARG A 105 2.36 27.24 0.20
N GLN A 106 1.33 26.62 -0.38
CA GLN A 106 0.24 27.34 -1.05
C GLN A 106 -0.59 28.18 -0.05
N MET A 107 -0.70 27.72 1.19
CA MET A 107 -1.33 28.46 2.30
C MET A 107 -0.47 29.62 2.83
N LYS A 108 0.68 29.92 2.21
CA LYS A 108 1.61 31.01 2.58
C LYS A 108 2.18 30.91 4.01
N LEU A 109 2.27 29.70 4.56
CA LEU A 109 2.91 29.47 5.86
C LEU A 109 4.44 29.63 5.76
N SER A 110 5.06 29.91 6.91
CA SER A 110 6.51 30.02 7.00
C SER A 110 7.18 28.69 6.66
N GLN A 111 8.37 28.74 6.08
CA GLN A 111 9.10 27.54 5.65
C GLN A 111 9.38 26.57 6.80
N GLN A 112 9.58 27.09 8.02
CA GLN A 112 9.80 26.28 9.21
C GLN A 112 8.55 25.46 9.57
N ILE A 113 7.38 26.09 9.57
CA ILE A 113 6.09 25.41 9.84
C ILE A 113 5.83 24.34 8.78
N CYS A 114 6.11 24.63 7.51
CA CYS A 114 5.91 23.67 6.42
C CYS A 114 6.84 22.44 6.51
N ILE A 115 8.03 22.57 7.09
CA ILE A 115 8.97 21.44 7.22
C ILE A 115 8.59 20.54 8.40
N ILE A 116 8.01 21.11 9.46
CA ILE A 116 7.62 20.38 10.67
C ILE A 116 6.25 19.71 10.52
N GLY A 117 5.30 20.36 9.84
CA GLY A 117 3.94 19.86 9.60
C GLY A 117 3.86 18.86 8.45
#